data_AF-A0A661PFS2-F1
#
_entry.id   AF-A0A661PFS2-F1
#
_cell.length_a   1.000
_cell.length_b   1.000
_cell.length_c   1.000
_cell.angle_alpha   90.00
_cell.angle_beta   90.00
_cell.angle_gamma   90.00
#
_symmetry.space_group_name_H-M   'P 1'
#
loop_
_entity.id
_entity.type
_entity.pdbx_description
1 polymer ?
#
loop_
_entity_poly.entity_id
_entity_poly.type
_entity_poly.pdbx_seq_one_letter_code
_entity_poly.pdbx_strand_id
1 'polypeptide(L)'
;MSDHTYQGDVIIVGGGLAGIAAAFELLDQKLKVLLLERDEPENLGGLARESFGGVMMVDTPLQRRSKIADSPELACRALDQSGQPIPGLFTAGETAGFGGGGGIHGRGALEGTFLGGCILTGRIAGRAINGETL
;
A
#
# COMPACT_ATOMS: atom_id res chain seq x y z
N MET A 1 -18.70 -2.47 27.67
CA MET A 1 -17.79 -2.85 26.57
C MET A 1 -16.70 -3.69 27.20
N SER A 2 -16.46 -4.89 26.70
CA SER A 2 -15.32 -5.71 27.11
C SER A 2 -14.07 -5.20 26.40
N ASP A 3 -13.00 -4.95 27.15
CA ASP A 3 -11.72 -4.59 26.57
C ASP A 3 -11.11 -5.83 25.90
N HIS A 4 -10.80 -5.72 24.61
CA HIS A 4 -10.11 -6.75 23.85
C HIS A 4 -8.71 -6.25 23.50
N THR A 5 -7.69 -7.08 23.74
CA THR A 5 -6.29 -6.77 23.41
C THR A 5 -5.80 -7.71 22.32
N TYR A 6 -5.28 -7.14 21.24
CA TYR A 6 -4.67 -7.85 20.12
C TYR A 6 -3.19 -7.49 20.02
N GLN A 7 -2.35 -8.42 19.58
CA GLN A 7 -0.90 -8.24 19.47
C GLN A 7 -0.33 -8.86 18.20
N GLY A 8 0.50 -8.10 17.50
CA GLY A 8 1.29 -8.50 16.34
C GLY A 8 2.54 -7.62 16.23
N ASP A 9 3.49 -8.05 15.40
CA ASP A 9 4.69 -7.25 15.08
C ASP A 9 4.31 -6.08 14.15
N VAL A 10 3.32 -6.31 13.27
CA VAL A 10 2.81 -5.32 12.32
C VAL A 10 1.29 -5.33 12.33
N ILE A 11 0.69 -4.14 12.31
CA ILE A 11 -0.75 -3.95 12.16
C ILE A 11 -1.02 -3.41 10.76
N ILE A 12 -1.90 -4.09 10.02
CA ILE A 12 -2.41 -3.64 8.73
C ILE A 12 -3.86 -3.21 8.90
N VAL A 13 -4.20 -2.01 8.44
CA VAL A 13 -5.56 -1.49 8.48
C VAL A 13 -6.10 -1.48 7.05
N GLY A 14 -7.08 -2.36 6.80
CA GLY A 14 -7.71 -2.58 5.50
C GLY A 14 -7.34 -3.95 4.90
N GLY A 15 -8.34 -4.81 4.72
CA GLY A 15 -8.25 -6.12 4.10
C GLY A 15 -8.46 -6.11 2.57
N GLY A 16 -8.17 -4.98 1.92
CA GLY A 16 -8.09 -4.90 0.47
C GLY A 16 -6.83 -5.57 -0.09
N LEU A 17 -6.69 -5.63 -1.42
CA LEU A 17 -5.53 -6.27 -2.05
C LEU A 17 -4.17 -5.74 -1.60
N ALA A 18 -4.06 -4.44 -1.33
CA ALA A 18 -2.82 -3.86 -0.84
C ALA A 18 -2.44 -4.40 0.54
N GLY A 19 -3.42 -4.47 1.45
CA GLY A 19 -3.24 -5.04 2.78
C GLY A 19 -2.93 -6.53 2.73
N ILE A 20 -3.61 -7.29 1.86
CA ILE A 20 -3.35 -8.73 1.67
C ILE A 20 -1.96 -8.96 1.05
N ALA A 21 -1.56 -8.17 0.05
CA ALA A 21 -0.24 -8.28 -0.57
C ALA A 21 0.88 -7.90 0.40
N ALA A 22 0.68 -6.86 1.22
CA ALA A 22 1.59 -6.51 2.30
C ALA A 22 1.67 -7.63 3.35
N ALA A 23 0.52 -8.16 3.78
CA ALA A 23 0.47 -9.28 4.72
C ALA A 23 1.25 -10.48 4.18
N PHE A 24 1.11 -10.80 2.89
CA PHE A 24 1.82 -11.90 2.26
C PHE A 24 3.34 -11.75 2.36
N GLU A 25 3.90 -10.60 1.96
CA GLU A 25 5.36 -10.37 2.07
C GLU A 25 5.83 -10.37 3.54
N LEU A 26 5.05 -9.81 4.46
CA LEU A 26 5.39 -9.79 5.89
C LEU A 26 5.36 -11.18 6.53
N LEU A 27 4.41 -12.03 6.12
CA LEU A 27 4.32 -13.42 6.56
C LEU A 27 5.49 -14.25 5.99
N ASP A 28 5.93 -13.98 4.77
CA ASP A 28 7.13 -14.59 4.19
C ASP A 28 8.38 -14.25 5.02
N GLN A 29 8.45 -13.04 5.56
CA GLN A 29 9.48 -12.59 6.50
C GLN A 29 9.29 -13.09 7.95
N LYS A 30 8.30 -13.97 8.20
CA LYS A 30 7.99 -14.57 9.51
C LYS A 30 7.49 -13.58 10.57
N LEU A 31 6.96 -12.43 10.16
CA LEU A 31 6.35 -11.47 11.08
C LEU A 31 4.91 -11.87 11.42
N LYS A 32 4.51 -11.62 12.67
CA LYS A 32 3.14 -11.80 13.13
C LYS A 32 2.30 -10.61 12.72
N VAL A 33 1.46 -10.78 11.71
CA VAL A 33 0.62 -9.71 11.15
C VAL A 33 -0.77 -9.72 11.79
N LEU A 34 -1.22 -8.55 12.26
CA LEU A 34 -2.61 -8.29 12.64
C LEU A 34 -3.29 -7.50 11.53
N LEU A 35 -4.18 -8.14 10.76
CA LEU A 35 -4.97 -7.49 9.73
C LEU A 35 -6.34 -7.09 10.28
N LEU A 36 -6.67 -5.81 10.20
CA LEU A 36 -7.94 -5.25 10.63
C LEU A 36 -8.78 -4.90 9.39
N GLU A 37 -9.98 -5.47 9.29
CA GLU A 37 -10.98 -5.14 8.29
C GLU A 37 -12.23 -4.62 9.02
N ARG A 38 -12.81 -3.55 8.50
CA ARG A 38 -14.05 -2.95 9.02
C ARG A 38 -15.27 -3.73 8.55
N ASP A 39 -15.18 -4.32 7.36
CA ASP A 39 -16.26 -5.07 6.73
C ASP A 39 -16.38 -6.52 7.23
N GLU A 40 -17.46 -7.19 6.84
CA GLU A 40 -17.73 -8.59 7.14
C GLU A 40 -16.72 -9.51 6.42
N PRO A 41 -16.45 -10.72 6.95
CA PRO A 41 -15.47 -11.65 6.37
C PRO A 41 -15.71 -11.98 4.88
N GLU A 42 -16.97 -12.02 4.44
CA GLU A 42 -17.35 -12.30 3.05
C GLU A 42 -16.93 -11.20 2.07
N ASN A 43 -16.72 -9.98 2.59
CA ASN A 43 -16.34 -8.78 1.84
C ASN A 43 -14.83 -8.54 1.83
N LEU A 44 -14.03 -9.45 2.41
CA LEU A 44 -12.57 -9.38 2.34
C LEU A 44 -12.10 -9.25 0.88
N GLY A 45 -11.12 -8.37 0.66
CA GLY A 45 -10.68 -7.93 -0.65
C GLY A 45 -11.30 -6.59 -1.09
N GLY A 46 -12.43 -6.17 -0.49
CA GLY A 46 -13.07 -4.89 -0.75
C GLY A 46 -13.35 -4.63 -2.23
N LEU A 47 -13.14 -3.39 -2.66
CA LEU A 47 -13.37 -2.95 -4.05
C LEU A 47 -12.52 -3.69 -5.10
N ALA A 48 -11.49 -4.45 -4.68
CA ALA A 48 -10.73 -5.27 -5.60
C ALA A 48 -11.56 -6.38 -6.27
N ARG A 49 -12.65 -6.82 -5.62
CA ARG A 49 -13.57 -7.83 -6.17
C ARG A 49 -14.31 -7.34 -7.42
N GLU A 50 -14.38 -6.02 -7.59
CA GLU A 50 -15.06 -5.33 -8.69
C GLU A 50 -14.05 -4.59 -9.59
N SER A 51 -12.78 -5.01 -9.56
CA SER A 51 -11.68 -4.28 -10.20
C SER A 51 -11.54 -4.54 -11.71
N PHE A 52 -11.21 -3.49 -12.47
CA PHE A 52 -10.84 -3.56 -13.88
C PHE A 52 -9.56 -2.75 -14.23
N GLY A 53 -8.55 -3.47 -14.75
CA GLY A 53 -7.62 -3.01 -15.80
C GLY A 53 -6.45 -2.07 -15.46
N GLY A 54 -6.49 -1.31 -14.38
CA GLY A 54 -5.42 -0.34 -14.05
C GLY A 54 -4.14 -0.97 -13.47
N VAL A 55 -2.97 -0.55 -13.97
CA VAL A 55 -1.66 -0.98 -13.47
C VAL A 55 -0.83 0.24 -13.05
N MET A 56 -0.55 0.34 -11.75
CA MET A 56 0.47 1.26 -11.23
C MET A 56 1.85 0.75 -11.60
N MET A 57 2.72 1.70 -11.92
CA MET A 57 4.12 1.48 -12.19
C MET A 57 4.95 2.44 -11.34
N VAL A 58 5.91 1.90 -10.58
CA VAL A 58 6.85 2.67 -9.76
C VAL A 58 8.25 2.53 -10.33
N ASP A 59 8.94 3.66 -10.47
CA ASP A 59 10.35 3.75 -10.89
C ASP A 59 10.72 2.90 -12.12
N THR A 60 9.86 2.94 -13.13
CA THR A 60 10.04 2.17 -14.37
C THR A 60 11.13 2.74 -15.28
N PRO A 61 11.68 1.93 -16.21
CA PRO A 61 12.56 2.41 -17.25
C PRO A 61 11.96 3.54 -18.09
N LEU A 62 10.63 3.61 -18.21
CA LEU A 62 9.96 4.71 -18.90
C LEU A 62 9.97 6.00 -18.05
N GLN A 63 9.64 5.92 -16.76
CA GLN A 63 9.72 7.08 -15.84
C GLN A 63 11.13 7.67 -15.79
N ARG A 64 12.15 6.81 -15.66
CA ARG A 64 13.57 7.22 -15.70
C ARG A 64 13.95 7.91 -17.01
N ARG A 65 13.54 7.35 -18.16
CA ARG A 65 13.76 7.95 -19.49
C ARG A 65 13.06 9.30 -19.65
N SER A 66 11.89 9.44 -19.05
CA SER A 66 11.09 10.66 -19.03
C SER A 66 11.51 11.65 -17.93
N LYS A 67 12.57 11.35 -17.16
CA LYS A 67 13.08 12.18 -16.04
C LYS A 67 12.04 12.43 -14.94
N ILE A 68 11.12 11.48 -14.75
CA ILE A 68 10.19 11.47 -13.62
C ILE A 68 10.94 10.83 -12.45
N ALA A 69 11.21 11.61 -11.41
CA ALA A 69 11.81 11.11 -10.18
C ALA A 69 10.75 10.32 -9.40
N ASP A 70 11.00 9.04 -9.16
CA ASP A 70 10.12 8.13 -8.44
C ASP A 70 10.98 7.06 -7.74
N SER A 71 10.48 6.47 -6.67
CA SER A 71 11.12 5.34 -6.00
C SER A 71 10.11 4.55 -5.17
N PRO A 72 10.34 3.24 -4.95
CA PRO A 72 9.51 2.46 -4.05
C PRO A 72 9.41 3.03 -2.63
N GLU A 73 10.51 3.57 -2.12
CA GLU A 73 10.55 4.21 -0.80
C GLU A 73 9.70 5.48 -0.77
N LEU A 74 9.72 6.28 -1.85
CA LEU A 74 8.87 7.45 -1.97
C LEU A 74 7.39 7.06 -2.05
N ALA A 75 7.08 5.97 -2.76
CA ALA A 75 5.72 5.49 -2.97
C ALA A 75 5.02 4.97 -1.71
N CYS A 76 5.76 4.53 -0.67
CA CYS A 76 5.16 3.80 0.47
C CYS A 76 5.45 4.40 1.86
N ARG A 77 6.06 5.59 1.95
CA ARG A 77 6.29 6.27 3.24
C ARG A 77 5.09 7.12 3.63
N ALA A 78 4.66 7.01 4.89
CA ALA A 78 3.75 7.99 5.47
C ALA A 78 4.53 9.24 5.86
N LEU A 79 4.05 10.41 5.42
CA LEU A 79 4.68 11.69 5.71
C LEU A 79 3.85 12.47 6.74
N ASP A 80 4.53 13.21 7.62
CA ASP A 80 3.90 14.18 8.50
C ASP A 80 3.54 15.48 7.75
N GLN A 81 2.98 16.46 8.46
CA GLN A 81 2.59 17.75 7.89
C GLN A 81 3.76 18.57 7.32
N SER A 82 5.00 18.25 7.71
CA SER A 82 6.23 18.87 7.20
C SER A 82 6.81 18.14 5.99
N GLY A 83 6.19 17.03 5.56
CA GLY A 83 6.67 16.18 4.48
C GLY A 83 7.73 15.17 4.90
N GLN A 84 7.95 14.99 6.21
CA GLN A 84 8.97 14.08 6.73
C GLN A 84 8.40 12.69 7.00
N PRO A 85 9.14 11.61 6.70
CA PRO A 85 8.68 10.25 6.97
C PRO A 85 8.42 10.01 8.47
N ILE A 86 7.26 9.44 8.79
CA ILE A 86 6.90 9.02 10.13
C ILE A 86 7.51 7.63 10.39
N PRO A 87 8.44 7.49 11.35
CA PRO A 87 9.06 6.19 11.62
C PRO A 87 8.04 5.12 12.02
N GLY A 88 8.13 3.95 11.41
CA GLY A 88 7.24 2.82 11.68
C GLY A 88 5.85 2.93 11.06
N LEU A 89 5.57 3.97 10.27
CA LEU A 89 4.29 4.14 9.57
C LEU A 89 4.50 4.12 8.05
N PHE A 90 3.75 3.24 7.38
CA PHE A 90 3.85 2.98 5.95
C PHE A 90 2.48 3.14 5.29
N THR A 91 2.48 3.47 4.00
CA THR A 91 1.27 3.60 3.18
C THR A 91 1.25 2.55 2.09
N ALA A 92 0.06 2.03 1.80
CA ALA A 92 -0.19 1.08 0.72
C ALA A 92 -1.60 1.28 0.15
N GLY A 93 -1.82 0.84 -1.10
CA GLY A 93 -3.07 1.07 -1.81
C GLY A 93 -3.39 2.56 -1.92
N GLU A 94 -4.65 2.94 -1.79
CA GLU A 94 -5.12 4.33 -1.97
C GLU A 94 -4.36 5.35 -1.11
N THR A 95 -3.98 4.98 0.10
CA THR A 95 -3.23 5.83 1.03
C THR A 95 -1.82 6.19 0.57
N ALA A 96 -1.25 5.42 -0.36
CA ALA A 96 0.03 5.71 -1.02
C ALA A 96 -0.09 6.76 -2.15
N GLY A 97 -1.27 7.38 -2.32
CA GLY A 97 -1.49 8.48 -3.26
C GLY A 97 -2.21 8.09 -4.56
N PHE A 98 -3.10 7.10 -4.51
CA PHE A 98 -3.95 6.72 -5.65
C PHE A 98 -5.29 7.45 -5.56
N GLY A 99 -5.63 8.17 -6.63
CA GLY A 99 -6.85 8.98 -6.72
C GLY A 99 -6.57 10.47 -6.55
N GLY A 100 -6.48 11.18 -7.68
CA GLY A 100 -6.61 12.63 -7.83
C GLY A 100 -6.21 13.50 -6.63
N GLY A 101 -4.93 13.83 -6.54
CA GLY A 101 -4.45 14.73 -5.48
C GLY A 101 -3.00 15.19 -5.58
N GLY A 102 -2.28 14.83 -6.66
CA GLY A 102 -0.89 15.29 -6.87
C GLY A 102 0.21 14.24 -6.75
N GLY A 103 -0.13 12.94 -6.69
CA GLY A 103 0.82 11.85 -6.88
C GLY A 103 1.14 11.57 -8.36
N ILE A 104 1.79 10.43 -8.62
CA ILE A 104 2.31 9.96 -9.92
C ILE A 104 1.27 9.94 -11.07
N HIS A 105 -0.03 10.04 -10.77
CA HIS A 105 -1.14 9.98 -11.75
C HIS A 105 -1.83 11.35 -11.94
N GLY A 106 -1.28 12.45 -11.41
CA GLY A 106 -1.76 13.81 -11.62
C GLY A 106 -3.06 14.16 -10.89
N ARG A 107 -3.60 15.36 -11.16
CA ARG A 107 -4.80 15.93 -10.50
C ARG A 107 -6.14 15.30 -10.93
N GLY A 108 -6.11 14.34 -11.86
CA GLY A 108 -7.30 13.70 -12.41
C GLY A 108 -6.94 12.38 -13.07
N ALA A 109 -6.63 11.37 -12.25
CA ALA A 109 -6.49 10.00 -12.73
C ALA A 109 -7.89 9.47 -13.09
N LEU A 110 -8.17 9.35 -14.39
CA LEU A 110 -9.32 8.60 -14.93
C LEU A 110 -8.90 7.13 -15.04
N GLU A 111 -8.70 6.47 -13.90
CA GLU A 111 -8.22 5.09 -13.86
C GLU A 111 -9.18 4.24 -13.02
N GLY A 112 -9.71 3.18 -13.64
CA GLY A 112 -10.56 2.19 -12.98
C GLY A 112 -9.77 1.41 -11.92
N THR A 113 -10.47 1.16 -10.80
CA THR A 113 -10.16 0.28 -9.67
C THR A 113 -8.80 -0.44 -9.71
N PHE A 114 -7.90 0.02 -8.84
CA PHE A 114 -6.43 -0.05 -8.79
C PHE A 114 -5.79 -1.42 -8.47
N LEU A 115 -6.04 -2.48 -9.25
CA LEU A 115 -5.49 -3.82 -8.97
C LEU A 115 -3.95 -3.84 -8.88
N GLY A 116 -3.28 -3.35 -9.93
CA GLY A 116 -1.82 -3.39 -10.01
C GLY A 116 -1.15 -2.50 -8.96
N GLY A 117 -1.75 -1.34 -8.65
CA GLY A 117 -1.24 -0.42 -7.64
C GLY A 117 -1.36 -0.93 -6.24
N CYS A 118 -2.48 -1.54 -5.90
CA CYS A 118 -2.66 -2.18 -4.61
C CYS A 118 -1.62 -3.30 -4.41
N ILE A 119 -1.43 -4.18 -5.39
CA ILE A 119 -0.47 -5.28 -5.24
C ILE A 119 0.96 -4.74 -5.14
N LEU A 120 1.37 -3.83 -6.03
CA LEU A 120 2.75 -3.32 -6.07
C LEU A 120 3.09 -2.57 -4.77
N THR A 121 2.25 -1.62 -4.34
CA THR A 121 2.47 -0.89 -3.08
C THR A 121 2.45 -1.80 -1.87
N GLY A 122 1.51 -2.75 -1.81
CA GLY A 122 1.45 -3.70 -0.72
C GLY A 122 2.75 -4.49 -0.59
N ARG A 123 3.28 -4.98 -1.72
CA ARG A 123 4.54 -5.72 -1.72
C ARG A 123 5.74 -4.87 -1.33
N ILE A 124 5.82 -3.66 -1.87
CA ILE A 124 6.88 -2.70 -1.56
C ILE A 124 6.86 -2.37 -0.06
N ALA A 125 5.69 -2.03 0.49
CA ALA A 125 5.52 -1.73 1.89
C ALA A 125 5.92 -2.92 2.79
N GLY A 126 5.46 -4.13 2.46
CA GLY A 126 5.82 -5.34 3.21
C GLY A 126 7.33 -5.61 3.26
N ARG A 127 8.03 -5.40 2.14
CA ARG A 127 9.50 -5.53 2.06
C ARG A 127 10.23 -4.44 2.85
N ALA A 128 9.79 -3.20 2.70
CA ALA A 128 10.41 -2.05 3.35
C ALA A 128 10.33 -2.10 4.88
N ILE A 129 9.27 -2.69 5.45
CA ILE A 129 9.07 -2.76 6.91
C ILE A 129 10.21 -3.48 7.63
N ASN A 130 10.84 -4.48 7.00
CA ASN A 130 11.98 -5.20 7.58
C ASN A 130 13.33 -4.78 6.96
N GLY A 131 13.36 -3.67 6.23
CA GLY A 131 14.57 -3.14 5.62
C GLY A 131 15.10 -3.97 4.45
N GLU A 132 14.26 -4.82 3.82
CA GLU A 132 14.63 -5.45 2.56
C GLU A 132 14.70 -4.38 1.46
N THR A 133 15.89 -4.19 0.90
CA THR A 133 16.10 -3.29 -0.24
C THR A 133 15.43 -3.88 -1.49
N LEU A 134 14.72 -3.04 -2.23
CA LEU A 134 14.10 -3.38 -3.52
C LEU A 134 15.10 -3.32 -4.69
#